data_AF-A0A7V0JTQ0-F1
#
_entry.id   AF-A0A7V0JTQ0-F1
#
_cell.length_a   1.000
_cell.length_b   1.000
_cell.length_c   1.000
_cell.angle_alpha   90.00
_cell.angle_beta   90.00
_cell.angle_gamma   90.00
#
_symmetry.space_group_name_H-M   'P 1'
#
loop_
_entity.id
_entity.type
_entity.pdbx_description
1 polymer ?
#
loop_
_entity_poly.entity_id
_entity_poly.type
_entity_poly.pdbx_seq_one_letter_code
_entity_poly.pdbx_strand_id
1 'polypeptide(L)' 'LTERGKKIIDHTPMGRFGAPEDLIGAVVWLLSPAASFVTGVVIPIDGGFSAYSGV' A
#
# COMPACT_ATOMS: atom_id res chain seq x y z
N LEU A 1 18.81 -3.98 -8.45
CA LEU A 1 17.43 -4.23 -8.90
C LEU A 1 17.42 -4.52 -10.39
N THR A 2 16.56 -5.43 -10.84
CA THR A 2 16.30 -5.63 -12.27
C THR A 2 15.63 -4.39 -12.86
N GLU A 3 15.64 -4.24 -14.19
CA GLU A 3 14.95 -3.12 -14.86
C GLU A 3 13.45 -3.08 -14.53
N ARG A 4 12.81 -4.25 -14.40
CA ARG A 4 11.42 -4.33 -13.90
C ARG A 4 11.29 -3.80 -12.47
N GLY A 5 12.23 -4.13 -11.59
CA GLY A 5 12.20 -3.67 -10.20
C GLY A 5 12.36 -2.15 -10.07
N LYS A 6 13.22 -1.54 -10.89
CA LYS A 6 13.35 -0.08 -10.97
C LYS A 6 12.05 0.59 -11.42
N LYS A 7 11.45 0.10 -12.51
CA LYS A 7 10.15 0.60 -13.01
C LYS A 7 9.03 0.55 -11.98
N ILE A 8 9.00 -0.48 -11.12
CA ILE A 8 8.00 -0.55 -10.05
C ILE A 8 8.22 0.59 -9.05
N ILE A 9 9.46 0.80 -8.60
CA ILE A 9 9.79 1.90 -7.70
C ILE A 9 9.48 3.27 -8.32
N ASP A 10 9.83 3.47 -9.60
CA ASP A 10 9.60 4.74 -10.30
C ASP A 10 8.09 5.07 -10.42
N HIS A 11 7.23 4.05 -10.41
CA HIS A 11 5.77 4.19 -10.43
C HIS A 11 5.13 4.10 -9.04
N THR A 12 5.92 3.92 -7.98
CA THR A 12 5.45 4.00 -6.60
C THR A 12 5.81 5.37 -6.05
N PRO A 13 4.84 6.27 -5.78
CA PRO A 13 5.11 7.60 -5.24
C PRO A 13 6.01 7.65 -4.00
N MET A 14 5.93 6.65 -3.12
CA MET A 14 6.81 6.54 -1.95
C MET A 14 8.26 6.11 -2.26
N GLY A 15 8.59 5.82 -3.53
CA GLY A 15 9.96 5.61 -4.00
C GLY A 15 10.65 4.37 -3.44
N ARG A 16 9.88 3.38 -2.95
CA ARG A 16 10.42 2.14 -2.38
C ARG A 16 9.44 0.98 -2.53
N PHE A 17 9.97 -0.23 -2.39
CA PHE A 17 9.12 -1.39 -2.09
C PHE A 17 8.57 -1.29 -0.67
N GLY A 18 7.39 -1.88 -0.49
CA GLY A 18 6.85 -2.15 0.84
C GLY A 18 7.70 -3.15 1.60
N ALA A 19 7.67 -3.04 2.92
CA ALA A 19 8.16 -4.03 3.86
C ALA A 19 6.96 -4.66 4.60
N PRO A 20 7.09 -5.87 5.17
CA PRO A 20 6.00 -6.50 5.93
C PRO A 20 5.40 -5.60 7.01
N GLU A 21 6.21 -4.74 7.62
CA GLU A 21 5.81 -3.80 8.67
C GLU A 21 4.80 -2.76 8.20
N ASP A 22 4.81 -2.41 6.91
CA ASP A 22 3.86 -1.45 6.33
C ASP A 22 2.41 -1.96 6.35
N LEU A 23 2.20 -3.28 6.43
CA LEU A 23 0.87 -3.89 6.47
C LEU A 23 0.25 -3.86 7.87
N ILE A 24 1.09 -3.91 8.90
CA ILE A 24 0.67 -4.21 10.28
C ILE A 24 -0.32 -3.16 10.79
N GLY A 25 -0.05 -1.88 10.56
CA GLY A 25 -0.90 -0.79 11.07
C GLY A 25 -2.34 -0.86 10.55
N ALA A 26 -2.51 -1.06 9.25
CA ALA A 26 -3.83 -1.17 8.63
C ALA A 26 -4.57 -2.45 9.06
N VAL A 27 -3.87 -3.57 9.18
CA VAL A 27 -4.46 -4.83 9.68
C VAL A 27 -4.92 -4.69 11.12
N VAL A 28 -4.08 -4.12 12.00
CA VAL A 28 -4.44 -3.89 13.40
C VAL A 28 -5.64 -2.96 13.51
N TRP A 29 -5.69 -1.89 12.71
CA TRP A 29 -6.83 -0.99 12.67
C TRP A 29 -8.11 -1.71 12.23
N LEU A 30 -8.06 -2.51 11.16
CA LEU A 30 -9.20 -3.31 10.68
C LEU A 30 -9.72 -4.32 11.71
N LEU A 31 -8.83 -4.86 12.55
CA LEU A 31 -9.19 -5.79 13.64
C LEU A 31 -9.63 -5.09 14.93
N SER A 32 -9.47 -3.77 15.01
CA SER A 32 -9.77 -2.99 16.20
C SER A 32 -11.23 -2.53 16.26
N PRO A 33 -11.74 -2.13 17.44
CA PRO A 33 -13.06 -1.50 17.55
C PRO A 33 -13.21 -0.22 16.71
N ALA A 34 -12.12 0.44 16.31
CA ALA A 34 -12.18 1.65 15.49
C ALA A 34 -12.72 1.39 14.08
N ALA A 35 -12.70 0.13 13.62
CA ALA A 35 -13.23 -0.28 12.32
C ALA A 35 -14.62 -0.93 12.41
N SER A 36 -15.36 -0.77 13.52
CA SER A 36 -16.60 -1.52 13.79
C SER A 36 -17.73 -1.37 12.76
N PHE A 37 -17.66 -0.35 11.90
CA PHE A 37 -18.62 -0.12 10.81
C PHE A 37 -17.97 -0.11 9.43
N VAL A 38 -16.73 -0.59 9.33
CA VAL A 38 -15.98 -0.71 8.07
C VAL A 38 -16.12 -2.15 7.57
N THR A 39 -16.82 -2.35 6.46
CA THR A 39 -17.00 -3.66 5.83
C THR A 39 -17.16 -3.52 4.31
N GLY A 40 -16.85 -4.59 3.56
CA GLY A 40 -17.04 -4.64 2.10
C GLY A 40 -16.07 -3.78 1.28
N VAL A 41 -14.93 -3.38 1.86
CA VAL A 41 -13.94 -2.50 1.20
C VAL A 41 -12.59 -3.20 1.01
N VAL A 42 -11.84 -2.74 0.01
CA VAL A 42 -10.44 -3.11 -0.21
C VAL A 42 -9.59 -1.87 0.03
N ILE A 43 -8.61 -1.97 0.94
CA ILE A 43 -7.73 -0.85 1.31
C ILE A 43 -6.35 -1.10 0.69
N PRO A 44 -5.92 -0.30 -0.29
CA PRO A 44 -4.59 -0.43 -0.88
C PRO A 44 -3.52 0.02 0.13
N ILE A 45 -2.52 -0.84 0.33
CA ILE A 45 -1.32 -0.57 1.12
C ILE A 45 -0.12 -0.76 0.18
N ASP A 46 0.09 0.23 -0.69
CA ASP A 46 0.94 0.06 -1.88
C ASP A 46 1.89 1.23 -2.15
N GLY A 47 2.05 2.14 -1.18
CA GLY A 47 2.90 3.32 -1.32
C GLY A 47 2.43 4.32 -2.38
N GLY A 48 1.13 4.30 -2.72
CA GLY A 48 0.49 5.18 -3.69
C GLY A 48 0.51 4.64 -5.12
N PHE A 49 0.97 3.41 -5.33
CA PHE A 49 1.11 2.82 -6.66
C PHE A 49 -0.21 2.82 -7.44
N SER A 50 -1.32 2.41 -6.82
CA SER A 50 -2.64 2.37 -7.48
C SER A 50 -3.23 3.75 -7.76
N ALA A 51 -2.73 4.80 -7.12
CA ALA A 51 -3.17 6.18 -7.31
C ALA A 51 -2.32 6.93 -8.35
N TYR A 52 -1.20 6.36 -8.78
CA TYR A 52 -0.29 7.02 -9.71
C TYR A 52 -0.79 6.95 -11.15
N SER A 53 -0.93 8.11 -11.79
CA SER A 53 -1.44 8.23 -13.17
C SER A 53 -0.42 7.88 -14.26
N GLY A 54 0.86 7.72 -13.92
CA GLY A 54 1.91 7.41 -14.90
C GLY A 54 2.46 8.62 -15.66
N VAL A 55 2.06 9.84 -15.29
CA VAL A 55 2.47 11.12 -15.91
C VAL A 55 2.85 12.14 -14.84
#